data_AF-A0A0J1CU10-F1
#
_entry.id   AF-A0A0J1CU10-F1
#
_cell.length_a   1.000
_cell.length_b   1.000
_cell.length_c   1.000
_cell.angle_alpha   90.00
_cell.angle_beta   90.00
_cell.angle_gamma   90.00
#
_symmetry.space_group_name_H-M   'P 1'
#
loop_
_entity.id
_entity.type
_entity.pdbx_description
1 polymer ?
#
loop_
_entity_poly.entity_id
_entity_poly.type
_entity_poly.pdbx_seq_one_letter_code
_entity_poly.pdbx_strand_id
1 'polypeptide(L)'
;MLIAQLSVAGEGDLYPLPPPDDSVNIDSISIDSVDLDQTALDEFLAGQSNLPWVVFRAAHRAANFPALPARARAVLAALARTVDANRPYAAIFARRELLTGRAMQSMRTFYRSLDDLEAAGLIERVPQKRFGTAGLFGRAYLHLTEKSAIVLGYISAPSAQQPSGPQPDEIPSSNAEQVNEPDHSFSSPYVTVADGAIYKDLFPKNQKRQPGDLPADLQRLLSLGFRQFLIFKLMREAKAHAKLLSDVVEATWEHLRNAKRPISYLRALLRSPVDFGHQIRAKRLAAERLAEEKARAASIDATILQCAGHTFIDSASTRLITISSAADSIMVHHCQEARPRVATGQWAAAFVTALNAREVVPATSGQIQDFRLKCNRNRHTVQSTTTTIPEHAMPRTRTSTINDRLSEMKKMLRATCAGVSLENREDRFGEGSEHSLPVNG
;
A
#
# COMPACT_ATOMS: atom_id res chain seq x y z
N MET A 1 -12.98 -11.78 12.03
CA MET A 1 -12.48 -12.93 12.79
C MET A 1 -13.34 -14.10 12.34
N LEU A 2 -12.85 -14.85 11.37
CA LEU A 2 -13.46 -16.07 10.90
C LEU A 2 -12.54 -17.18 11.41
N ILE A 3 -12.97 -17.81 12.50
CA ILE A 3 -12.38 -19.05 13.00
C ILE A 3 -12.92 -20.13 12.07
N ALA A 4 -12.25 -20.31 10.93
CA ALA A 4 -12.57 -21.36 9.99
C ALA A 4 -11.48 -22.44 10.11
N GLN A 5 -11.76 -23.47 10.88
CA GLN A 5 -11.24 -24.82 10.67
C GLN A 5 -12.33 -25.82 11.07
N LEU A 6 -13.24 -26.06 10.14
CA LEU A 6 -14.04 -27.27 10.07
C LEU A 6 -13.32 -28.19 9.09
N SER A 7 -12.64 -29.20 9.62
CA SER A 7 -12.29 -30.41 8.88
C SER A 7 -12.35 -31.53 9.90
N VAL A 8 -13.56 -32.07 10.03
CA VAL A 8 -13.87 -33.29 10.79
C VAL A 8 -13.36 -34.45 9.95
N ALA A 9 -12.26 -35.07 10.37
CA ALA A 9 -11.84 -36.37 9.86
C ALA A 9 -12.30 -37.42 10.88
N GLY A 10 -13.29 -38.24 10.50
CA GLY A 10 -13.75 -39.37 11.32
C GLY A 10 -15.27 -39.56 11.46
N GLU A 11 -16.13 -38.90 10.68
CA GLU A 11 -17.50 -39.41 10.49
C GLU A 11 -17.43 -40.55 9.47
N GLY A 12 -17.19 -41.76 9.98
CA GLY A 12 -17.26 -43.02 9.26
C GLY A 12 -17.66 -44.09 10.25
N ASP A 13 -18.95 -44.43 10.22
CA ASP A 13 -19.63 -45.60 10.75
C ASP A 13 -19.30 -46.06 12.18
N LEU A 14 -20.24 -45.73 13.09
CA LEU A 14 -20.48 -46.51 14.30
C LEU A 14 -20.79 -47.97 13.91
N TYR A 15 -19.82 -48.86 14.02
CA TYR A 15 -20.10 -50.29 14.03
C TYR A 15 -20.68 -50.70 15.40
N PRO A 16 -21.73 -51.54 15.42
CA PRO A 16 -22.38 -51.96 16.65
C PRO A 16 -21.44 -52.88 17.44
N LEU A 17 -21.42 -52.68 18.76
CA LEU A 17 -20.82 -53.61 19.73
C LEU A 17 -21.30 -55.05 19.45
N PRO A 18 -20.41 -56.06 19.46
CA PRO A 18 -20.88 -57.44 19.50
C PRO A 18 -21.58 -57.69 20.85
N PRO A 19 -22.68 -58.47 20.86
CA PRO A 19 -23.34 -58.85 22.12
C PRO A 19 -22.42 -59.72 22.98
N PRO A 20 -22.59 -59.69 24.31
CA PRO A 20 -21.83 -60.56 25.20
C PRO A 20 -22.30 -62.01 25.01
N ASP A 21 -21.44 -62.86 24.46
CA ASP A 21 -21.64 -64.31 24.50
C ASP A 21 -21.28 -64.81 25.91
N ASP A 22 -22.31 -64.98 26.72
CA ASP A 22 -22.29 -65.75 27.96
C ASP A 22 -22.11 -67.26 27.65
N SER A 23 -20.93 -67.68 27.23
CA SER A 23 -20.50 -69.09 27.36
C SER A 23 -19.04 -69.30 26.94
N VAL A 24 -18.07 -68.98 27.81
CA VAL A 24 -16.76 -69.66 27.77
C VAL A 24 -16.31 -69.98 29.18
N ASN A 25 -16.11 -71.29 29.40
CA ASN A 25 -15.62 -71.92 30.63
C ASN A 25 -14.38 -71.22 31.19
N ILE A 26 -14.50 -70.75 32.43
CA ILE A 26 -13.41 -70.39 33.32
C ILE A 26 -12.75 -71.70 33.73
N ASP A 27 -11.63 -72.09 33.11
CA ASP A 27 -10.59 -72.92 33.75
C ASP A 27 -9.34 -73.18 32.90
N SER A 28 -9.18 -72.59 31.71
CA SER A 28 -7.95 -72.76 30.94
C SER A 28 -7.61 -71.58 30.02
N ILE A 29 -7.64 -70.36 30.55
CA ILE A 29 -7.09 -69.20 29.84
C ILE A 29 -5.76 -68.84 30.50
N SER A 30 -4.70 -69.13 29.77
CA SER A 30 -3.32 -68.75 30.02
C SER A 30 -3.25 -67.28 30.47
N ILE A 31 -2.52 -67.02 31.57
CA ILE A 31 -2.35 -65.68 32.17
C ILE A 31 -1.86 -64.65 31.14
N ASP A 32 -1.19 -65.07 30.06
CA ASP A 32 -0.71 -64.22 28.98
C ASP A 32 -1.82 -63.69 28.03
N SER A 33 -3.02 -64.27 28.02
CA SER A 33 -4.13 -63.88 27.12
C SER A 33 -4.97 -62.73 27.68
N VAL A 34 -5.17 -62.67 29.00
CA VAL A 34 -5.98 -61.63 29.65
C VAL A 34 -5.26 -60.27 29.63
N ASP A 35 -3.94 -60.28 29.79
CA ASP A 35 -3.12 -59.06 29.73
C ASP A 35 -3.05 -58.48 28.29
N LEU A 36 -3.12 -59.35 27.28
CA LEU A 36 -3.10 -58.94 25.87
C LEU A 36 -4.42 -58.26 25.47
N ASP A 37 -5.55 -58.82 25.88
CA ASP A 37 -6.88 -58.25 25.64
C ASP A 37 -7.07 -56.93 26.37
N GLN A 38 -6.56 -56.81 27.61
CA GLN A 38 -6.60 -55.56 28.36
C GLN A 38 -5.72 -54.47 27.71
N THR A 39 -4.55 -54.85 27.20
CA THR A 39 -3.65 -53.92 26.49
C THR A 39 -4.27 -53.44 25.17
N ALA A 40 -4.92 -54.33 24.42
CA ALA A 40 -5.63 -53.99 23.19
C ALA A 40 -6.83 -53.07 23.46
N LEU A 41 -7.53 -53.29 24.58
CA LEU A 41 -8.66 -52.47 25.01
C LEU A 41 -8.20 -51.07 25.45
N ASP A 42 -7.10 -50.96 26.18
CA ASP A 42 -6.50 -49.66 26.56
C ASP A 42 -5.99 -48.87 25.34
N GLU A 43 -5.40 -49.55 24.36
CA GLU A 43 -4.97 -48.96 23.08
C GLU A 43 -6.17 -48.44 22.27
N PHE A 44 -7.24 -49.22 22.21
CA PHE A 44 -8.50 -48.84 21.55
C PHE A 44 -9.16 -47.62 22.22
N LEU A 45 -9.27 -47.62 23.55
CA LEU A 45 -9.86 -46.51 24.32
C LEU A 45 -9.02 -45.23 24.23
N ALA A 46 -7.68 -45.35 24.21
CA ALA A 46 -6.81 -44.20 24.01
C ALA A 46 -6.93 -43.59 22.60
N GLY A 47 -7.29 -44.40 21.60
CA GLY A 47 -7.56 -44.00 20.23
C GLY A 47 -8.87 -43.22 20.05
N GLN A 48 -9.91 -43.61 20.81
CA GLN A 48 -11.28 -43.08 20.69
C GLN A 48 -11.54 -41.74 21.40
N SER A 49 -10.62 -41.22 22.22
CA SER A 49 -10.85 -39.95 22.90
C SER A 49 -10.82 -38.76 21.93
N ASN A 50 -12.01 -38.28 21.57
CA ASN A 50 -12.23 -37.12 20.70
C ASN A 50 -11.99 -35.80 21.44
N LEU A 51 -10.75 -35.60 21.91
CA LEU A 51 -10.32 -34.34 22.50
C LEU A 51 -10.28 -33.25 21.42
N PRO A 52 -10.82 -32.03 21.71
CA PRO A 52 -11.02 -30.99 20.70
C PRO A 52 -9.70 -30.44 20.13
N TRP A 53 -8.60 -30.55 20.87
CA TRP A 53 -7.29 -30.07 20.44
C TRP A 53 -6.37 -31.23 20.09
N VAL A 54 -5.82 -31.20 18.86
CA VAL A 54 -4.90 -32.22 18.33
C VAL A 54 -3.72 -32.46 19.27
N VAL A 55 -3.18 -31.40 19.87
CA VAL A 55 -2.05 -31.50 20.83
C VAL A 55 -2.42 -32.23 22.12
N PHE A 56 -3.64 -32.04 22.64
CA PHE A 56 -4.08 -32.77 23.85
C PHE A 56 -4.37 -34.23 23.55
N ARG A 57 -4.96 -34.52 22.38
CA ARG A 57 -5.15 -35.88 21.89
C ARG A 57 -3.82 -36.61 21.71
N ALA A 58 -2.85 -35.96 21.08
CA ALA A 58 -1.50 -36.50 20.93
C ALA A 58 -0.82 -36.76 22.29
N ALA A 59 -0.93 -35.83 23.24
CA ALA A 59 -0.39 -36.02 24.58
C ALA A 59 -1.07 -37.16 25.35
N HIS A 60 -2.39 -37.32 25.20
CA HIS A 60 -3.15 -38.40 25.81
C HIS A 60 -2.75 -39.76 25.21
N ARG A 61 -2.65 -39.86 23.88
CA ARG A 61 -2.17 -41.06 23.18
C ARG A 61 -0.73 -41.41 23.57
N ALA A 62 0.14 -40.41 23.68
CA ALA A 62 1.51 -40.62 24.17
C ALA A 62 1.57 -41.18 25.61
N ALA A 63 0.68 -40.70 26.48
CA ALA A 63 0.62 -41.11 27.88
C ALA A 63 0.11 -42.53 28.06
N ASN A 64 -0.66 -43.06 27.10
CA ASN A 64 -1.26 -44.39 27.14
C ASN A 64 -0.61 -45.39 26.17
N PHE A 65 0.52 -45.05 25.56
CA PHE A 65 1.17 -45.93 24.58
C PHE A 65 1.78 -47.19 25.23
N PRO A 66 1.25 -48.40 25.00
CA PRO A 66 1.54 -49.56 25.84
C PRO A 66 2.99 -50.08 25.69
N ALA A 67 3.59 -49.93 24.52
CA ALA A 67 4.94 -50.46 24.25
C ALA A 67 6.08 -49.66 24.88
N LEU A 68 5.79 -48.65 25.72
CA LEU A 68 6.80 -47.83 26.40
C LEU A 68 6.68 -47.85 27.92
N PRO A 69 7.80 -47.79 28.65
CA PRO A 69 7.78 -47.61 30.09
C PRO A 69 7.18 -46.24 30.45
N ALA A 70 6.56 -46.13 31.63
CA ALA A 70 5.88 -44.91 32.10
C ALA A 70 6.77 -43.65 32.00
N ARG A 71 8.07 -43.78 32.25
CA ARG A 71 9.04 -42.68 32.10
C ARG A 71 9.15 -42.19 30.65
N ALA A 72 9.17 -43.09 29.67
CA ALA A 72 9.27 -42.74 28.25
C ALA A 72 7.94 -42.16 27.74
N ARG A 73 6.80 -42.68 28.21
CA ARG A 73 5.47 -42.11 27.94
C ARG A 73 5.35 -40.66 28.38
N ALA A 74 5.85 -40.33 29.57
CA ALA A 74 5.86 -38.95 30.08
C ALA A 74 6.69 -37.99 29.22
N VAL A 75 7.85 -38.44 28.69
CA VAL A 75 8.67 -37.64 27.77
C VAL A 75 8.00 -37.52 26.40
N LEU A 76 7.41 -38.59 25.87
CA LEU A 76 6.66 -38.55 24.62
C LEU A 76 5.47 -37.58 24.71
N ALA A 77 4.75 -37.58 25.84
CA ALA A 77 3.66 -36.64 26.08
C ALA A 77 4.16 -35.19 26.26
N ALA A 78 5.37 -34.98 26.80
CA ALA A 78 6.00 -33.67 26.82
C ALA A 78 6.39 -33.20 25.42
N LEU A 79 6.93 -34.09 24.59
CA LEU A 79 7.29 -33.81 23.18
C LEU A 79 6.05 -33.49 22.34
N ALA A 80 4.99 -34.28 22.47
CA ALA A 80 3.71 -34.04 21.81
C ALA A 80 3.18 -32.62 22.10
N ARG A 81 3.30 -32.13 23.34
CA ARG A 81 2.91 -30.76 23.74
C ARG A 81 3.83 -29.64 23.22
N THR A 82 4.99 -29.97 22.66
CA THR A 82 5.97 -28.99 22.14
C THR A 82 6.02 -28.92 20.62
N VAL A 83 5.55 -29.95 19.94
CA VAL A 83 5.58 -30.06 18.48
C VAL A 83 4.45 -29.24 17.86
N ASP A 84 4.72 -28.62 16.70
CA ASP A 84 3.70 -27.97 15.90
C ASP A 84 2.89 -29.04 15.14
N ALA A 85 1.58 -29.10 15.38
CA ALA A 85 0.69 -30.09 14.78
C ALA A 85 0.67 -30.02 13.25
N ASN A 86 0.94 -28.86 12.66
CA ASN A 86 0.96 -28.69 11.20
C ASN A 86 2.27 -29.18 10.55
N ARG A 87 3.32 -29.39 11.36
CA ARG A 87 4.67 -29.80 10.90
C ARG A 87 5.28 -30.80 11.89
N PRO A 88 4.73 -32.02 11.99
CA PRO A 88 5.14 -32.99 13.00
C PRO A 88 6.61 -33.43 12.86
N TYR A 89 7.17 -33.42 11.65
CA TYR A 89 8.54 -33.82 11.35
C TYR A 89 9.60 -32.73 11.60
N ALA A 90 9.17 -31.51 11.92
CA ALA A 90 10.09 -30.42 12.16
C ALA A 90 10.95 -30.66 13.41
N ALA A 91 12.16 -30.11 13.42
CA ALA A 91 13.02 -30.12 14.60
C ALA A 91 12.32 -29.51 15.82
N ILE A 92 12.42 -30.19 16.95
CA ILE A 92 11.89 -29.71 18.22
C ILE A 92 12.89 -28.73 18.83
N PHE A 93 12.54 -27.44 18.84
CA PHE A 93 13.38 -26.36 19.38
C PHE A 93 13.30 -26.19 20.91
N ALA A 94 12.69 -27.15 21.61
CA ALA A 94 12.56 -27.11 23.06
C ALA A 94 13.92 -27.30 23.74
N ARG A 95 14.20 -26.47 24.77
CA ARG A 95 15.38 -26.70 25.62
C ARG A 95 15.18 -27.93 26.49
N ARG A 96 16.28 -28.57 26.90
CA ARG A 96 16.25 -29.76 27.75
C ARG A 96 15.54 -29.48 29.08
N GLU A 97 15.73 -28.31 29.67
CA GLU A 97 15.09 -27.91 30.93
C GLU A 97 13.56 -27.79 30.80
N LEU A 98 13.07 -27.37 29.62
CA LEU A 98 11.64 -27.27 29.36
C LEU A 98 11.01 -28.68 29.27
N LEU A 99 11.70 -29.60 28.60
CA LEU A 99 11.23 -30.98 28.43
C LEU A 99 11.28 -31.76 29.76
N THR A 100 12.37 -31.64 30.52
CA THR A 100 12.49 -32.28 31.84
C THR A 100 11.44 -31.74 32.81
N GLY A 101 11.19 -30.42 32.81
CA GLY A 101 10.15 -29.80 33.62
C GLY A 101 8.74 -30.25 33.24
N ARG A 102 8.44 -30.42 31.94
CA ARG A 102 7.13 -30.91 31.47
C ARG A 102 6.92 -32.40 31.71
N ALA A 103 7.98 -33.19 31.67
CA ALA A 103 7.96 -34.62 31.96
C ALA A 103 8.08 -34.94 33.45
N MET A 104 8.37 -33.94 34.30
CA MET A 104 8.63 -34.08 35.74
C MET A 104 9.73 -35.10 36.05
N GLN A 105 10.83 -35.05 35.28
CA GLN A 105 11.96 -35.99 35.40
C GLN A 105 13.28 -35.27 35.60
N SER A 106 14.20 -35.93 36.31
CA SER A 106 15.59 -35.48 36.38
C SER A 106 16.27 -35.57 35.01
N MET A 107 17.33 -34.79 34.79
CA MET A 107 18.10 -34.83 33.54
C MET A 107 18.66 -36.23 33.23
N ARG A 108 19.07 -36.99 34.26
CA ARG A 108 19.60 -38.35 34.10
C ARG A 108 18.51 -39.33 33.63
N THR A 109 17.32 -39.25 34.24
CA THR A 109 16.17 -40.08 33.86
C THR A 109 15.69 -39.73 32.46
N PHE A 110 15.72 -38.44 32.11
CA PHE A 110 15.35 -37.93 30.80
C PHE A 110 16.19 -38.54 29.67
N TYR A 111 17.52 -38.63 29.81
CA TYR A 111 18.33 -39.30 28.77
C TYR A 111 17.98 -40.78 28.61
N ARG A 112 17.76 -41.50 29.71
CA ARG A 112 17.33 -42.91 29.65
C ARG A 112 15.99 -43.07 28.94
N SER A 113 15.01 -42.20 29.24
CA SER A 113 13.73 -42.22 28.53
C SER A 113 13.85 -41.85 27.07
N LEU A 114 14.78 -40.95 26.70
CA LEU A 114 15.05 -40.70 25.29
C LEU A 114 15.63 -41.96 24.63
N ASP A 115 16.48 -42.74 25.31
CA ASP A 115 17.10 -43.94 24.74
C ASP A 115 16.02 -45.01 24.50
N ASP A 116 15.09 -45.16 25.44
CA ASP A 116 13.90 -46.01 25.29
C ASP A 116 13.03 -45.57 24.08
N LEU A 117 12.85 -44.26 23.87
CA LEU A 117 12.07 -43.71 22.75
C LEU A 117 12.75 -43.90 21.38
N GLU A 118 14.08 -43.80 21.35
CA GLU A 118 14.89 -44.03 20.16
C GLU A 118 14.91 -45.52 19.81
N ALA A 119 15.05 -46.41 20.80
CA ALA A 119 14.95 -47.85 20.62
C ALA A 119 13.56 -48.29 20.11
N ALA A 120 12.48 -47.61 20.54
CA ALA A 120 11.13 -47.83 20.02
C ALA A 120 10.89 -47.27 18.60
N GLY A 121 11.87 -46.53 18.05
CA GLY A 121 11.81 -45.90 16.74
C GLY A 121 10.84 -44.71 16.67
N LEU A 122 10.57 -44.05 17.81
CA LEU A 122 9.61 -42.94 17.90
C LEU A 122 10.28 -41.56 17.79
N ILE A 123 11.57 -41.48 18.07
CA ILE A 123 12.34 -40.25 17.89
C ILE A 123 13.62 -40.54 17.13
N GLU A 124 14.08 -39.54 16.40
CA GLU A 124 15.39 -39.53 15.77
C GLU A 124 16.24 -38.42 16.39
N ARG A 125 17.48 -38.78 16.79
CA ARG A 125 18.46 -37.82 17.29
C ARG A 125 19.51 -37.56 16.21
N VAL A 126 19.48 -36.36 15.65
CA VAL A 126 20.53 -35.97 14.71
C VAL A 126 21.87 -35.88 15.47
N PRO A 127 22.96 -36.47 14.95
CA PRO A 127 24.26 -36.41 15.60
C PRO A 127 24.72 -34.96 15.74
N GLN A 128 25.29 -34.64 16.90
CA GLN A 128 25.72 -33.28 17.22
C GLN A 128 26.90 -32.87 16.31
N LYS A 129 26.65 -31.99 15.35
CA LYS A 129 27.71 -31.50 14.44
C LYS A 129 28.67 -30.57 15.19
N ARG A 130 29.95 -30.61 14.81
CA ARG A 130 30.96 -29.65 15.29
C ARG A 130 30.75 -28.30 14.58
N PHE A 131 30.71 -27.23 15.35
CA PHE A 131 30.51 -25.87 14.86
C PHE A 131 31.82 -25.08 14.97
N GLY A 132 32.40 -24.74 13.81
CA GLY A 132 33.64 -23.97 13.70
C GLY A 132 34.92 -24.75 14.02
N THR A 133 36.07 -24.06 13.94
CA THR A 133 37.41 -24.61 14.22
C THR A 133 37.76 -24.67 15.72
N ALA A 134 36.93 -24.08 16.58
CA ALA A 134 37.20 -23.91 18.01
C ALA A 134 36.77 -25.09 18.90
N GLY A 135 36.36 -26.23 18.31
CA GLY A 135 35.95 -27.42 19.07
C GLY A 135 34.60 -27.30 19.80
N LEU A 136 33.77 -26.31 19.45
CA LEU A 136 32.41 -26.20 19.98
C LEU A 136 31.48 -27.16 19.24
N PHE A 137 30.54 -27.76 19.97
CA PHE A 137 29.50 -28.57 19.38
C PHE A 137 28.24 -27.72 19.15
N GLY A 138 27.62 -27.90 17.98
CA GLY A 138 26.36 -27.27 17.60
C GLY A 138 25.18 -27.84 18.38
N ARG A 139 23.98 -27.32 18.13
CA ARG A 139 22.76 -27.88 18.70
C ARG A 139 22.39 -29.19 18.01
N ALA A 140 21.97 -30.19 18.79
CA ALA A 140 21.33 -31.40 18.29
C ALA A 140 19.83 -31.27 18.54
N TYR A 141 19.04 -31.36 17.48
CA TYR A 141 17.59 -31.31 17.55
C TYR A 141 17.01 -32.72 17.59
N LEU A 142 15.84 -32.85 18.22
CA LEU A 142 15.04 -34.06 18.22
C LEU A 142 14.01 -33.97 17.10
N HIS A 143 13.83 -35.06 16.37
CA HIS A 143 12.80 -35.20 15.35
C HIS A 143 11.84 -36.31 15.74
N LEU A 144 10.56 -36.09 15.44
CA LEU A 144 9.57 -37.15 15.48
C LEU A 144 9.69 -38.00 14.21
N THR A 145 9.68 -39.32 14.37
CA THR A 145 9.62 -40.26 13.25
C THR A 145 8.19 -40.38 12.70
N GLU A 146 8.03 -40.91 11.50
CA GLU A 146 6.73 -41.23 10.92
C GLU A 146 5.88 -42.10 11.83
N LYS A 147 6.48 -43.16 12.40
CA LYS A 147 5.83 -44.02 13.38
C LYS A 147 5.25 -43.23 14.55
N SER A 148 5.99 -42.26 15.08
CA SER A 148 5.50 -41.42 16.17
C SER A 148 4.39 -40.45 15.76
N ALA A 149 4.47 -39.87 14.55
CA ALA A 149 3.43 -38.97 14.05
C ALA A 149 2.09 -39.69 13.86
N ILE A 150 2.13 -40.95 13.42
CA ILE A 150 0.95 -41.83 13.30
C ILE A 150 0.39 -42.17 14.68
N VAL A 151 1.22 -42.67 15.60
CA VAL A 151 0.81 -43.05 16.96
C VAL A 151 0.20 -41.87 17.72
N LEU A 152 0.79 -40.69 17.58
CA LEU A 152 0.31 -39.46 18.20
C LEU A 152 -0.96 -38.90 17.52
N GLY A 153 -1.32 -39.39 16.34
CA GLY A 153 -2.49 -38.92 15.60
C GLY A 153 -2.30 -37.56 14.93
N TYR A 154 -1.06 -37.17 14.65
CA TYR A 154 -0.76 -36.00 13.82
C TYR A 154 -0.99 -36.29 12.33
N ILE A 155 -0.86 -37.55 11.92
CA ILE A 155 -1.02 -38.01 10.54
C ILE A 155 -1.92 -39.24 10.55
N SER A 156 -2.81 -39.34 9.56
CA SER A 156 -3.60 -40.55 9.34
C SER A 156 -2.74 -41.59 8.64
N ALA A 157 -2.72 -42.84 9.14
CA ALA A 157 -2.04 -43.92 8.44
C ALA A 157 -2.65 -44.11 7.04
N PRO A 158 -1.84 -44.35 5.99
CA PRO A 158 -2.37 -44.73 4.70
C PRO A 158 -3.09 -46.08 4.87
N SER A 159 -4.38 -46.12 4.55
CA SER A 159 -5.17 -47.35 4.63
C SER A 159 -4.50 -48.43 3.77
N ALA A 160 -4.06 -49.52 4.39
CA ALA A 160 -3.75 -50.74 3.65
C ALA A 160 -5.01 -51.13 2.87
N GLN A 161 -4.90 -51.15 1.53
CA GLN A 161 -5.97 -51.53 0.63
C GLN A 161 -6.52 -52.91 1.01
N GLN A 162 -7.81 -52.97 1.35
CA GLN A 162 -8.53 -54.23 1.38
C GLN A 162 -8.69 -54.74 -0.07
N PRO A 163 -8.45 -56.04 -0.35
CA PRO A 163 -8.65 -56.61 -1.67
C PRO A 163 -10.15 -56.77 -1.97
N SER A 164 -10.72 -55.85 -2.74
CA SER A 164 -12.06 -56.00 -3.31
C SER A 164 -12.06 -57.06 -4.41
N GLY A 165 -13.02 -57.99 -4.32
CA GLY A 165 -13.25 -59.08 -5.27
C GLY A 165 -13.64 -58.63 -6.70
N PRO A 166 -13.73 -59.60 -7.63
CA PRO A 166 -13.65 -59.31 -9.07
C PRO A 166 -15.01 -59.07 -9.76
N GLN A 167 -14.93 -58.28 -10.84
CA GLN A 167 -15.76 -58.22 -12.07
C GLN A 167 -16.93 -57.20 -12.15
N PRO A 168 -17.35 -56.77 -13.37
CA PRO A 168 -16.56 -56.07 -14.40
C PRO A 168 -17.38 -54.96 -15.15
N ASP A 169 -16.71 -54.20 -16.04
CA ASP A 169 -17.24 -53.51 -17.25
C ASP A 169 -18.23 -52.32 -17.03
N GLU A 170 -18.16 -51.13 -17.64
CA GLU A 170 -17.57 -50.62 -18.88
C GLU A 170 -17.48 -49.05 -18.82
N ILE A 171 -16.25 -48.51 -18.99
CA ILE A 171 -15.71 -47.30 -19.69
C ILE A 171 -16.61 -46.07 -20.10
N PRO A 172 -16.03 -44.92 -20.55
CA PRO A 172 -15.54 -43.74 -19.82
C PRO A 172 -16.30 -42.44 -20.18
N SER A 173 -16.06 -41.33 -19.46
CA SER A 173 -15.81 -40.03 -20.10
C SER A 173 -15.44 -38.93 -19.09
N SER A 174 -14.15 -38.61 -19.09
CA SER A 174 -13.58 -37.25 -19.07
C SER A 174 -14.49 -36.08 -18.66
N ASN A 175 -14.17 -35.45 -17.53
CA ASN A 175 -13.90 -34.02 -17.52
C ASN A 175 -12.95 -33.63 -16.38
N ALA A 176 -11.97 -32.83 -16.76
CA ALA A 176 -10.89 -32.34 -15.93
C ALA A 176 -11.38 -31.26 -14.96
N GLU A 177 -11.25 -31.51 -13.67
CA GLU A 177 -11.02 -30.47 -12.67
C GLU A 177 -9.84 -30.93 -11.82
N GLN A 178 -8.66 -30.38 -12.15
CA GLN A 178 -7.46 -30.45 -11.33
C GLN A 178 -7.72 -29.70 -10.02
N VAL A 179 -8.29 -30.42 -9.05
CA VAL A 179 -8.16 -30.09 -7.65
C VAL A 179 -6.70 -30.37 -7.29
N ASN A 180 -5.98 -29.32 -6.90
CA ASN A 180 -4.63 -29.42 -6.36
C ASN A 180 -4.66 -30.23 -5.06
N GLU A 181 -4.48 -31.54 -5.19
CA GLU A 181 -3.93 -32.44 -4.18
C GLU A 181 -2.61 -31.83 -3.65
N PRO A 182 -2.46 -31.59 -2.34
CA PRO A 182 -1.14 -31.31 -1.80
C PRO A 182 -0.34 -32.61 -1.83
N ASP A 183 0.65 -32.66 -2.71
CA ASP A 183 1.75 -33.63 -2.71
C ASP A 183 2.25 -33.87 -1.28
N HIS A 184 1.76 -34.93 -0.64
CA HIS A 184 2.38 -35.52 0.54
C HIS A 184 3.58 -36.36 0.09
N SER A 185 4.50 -35.72 -0.63
CA SER A 185 5.82 -36.25 -0.87
C SER A 185 6.62 -36.21 0.43
N PHE A 186 7.18 -37.36 0.80
CA PHE A 186 8.02 -37.58 1.96
C PHE A 186 9.24 -36.66 1.93
N SER A 187 9.08 -35.45 2.47
CA SER A 187 10.18 -34.51 2.60
C SER A 187 10.98 -34.84 3.86
N SER A 188 12.24 -35.24 3.65
CA SER A 188 13.25 -35.42 4.69
C SER A 188 13.26 -34.22 5.65
N PRO A 189 13.53 -34.40 6.97
CA PRO A 189 13.46 -33.32 7.95
C PRO A 189 14.44 -32.18 7.58
N TYR A 190 13.95 -31.16 6.89
CA TYR A 190 14.76 -30.02 6.49
C TYR A 190 14.61 -28.90 7.52
N VAL A 191 15.72 -28.55 8.16
CA VAL A 191 15.82 -27.39 9.02
C VAL A 191 16.61 -26.33 8.27
N THR A 192 15.96 -25.22 7.92
CA THR A 192 16.61 -24.05 7.27
C THR A 192 17.40 -23.20 8.28
N VAL A 193 17.28 -23.49 9.58
CA VAL A 193 18.01 -22.79 10.65
C VAL A 193 19.33 -23.50 10.86
N ALA A 194 20.44 -22.83 10.53
CA ALA A 194 21.79 -23.36 10.71
C ALA A 194 21.98 -23.97 12.12
N ASP A 195 22.72 -25.08 12.19
CA ASP A 195 23.17 -25.76 13.42
C ASP A 195 24.10 -24.84 14.25
N GLY A 196 23.57 -23.73 14.76
CA GLY A 196 24.34 -22.66 15.39
C GLY A 196 24.86 -23.00 16.80
N ALA A 197 25.84 -22.23 17.25
CA ALA A 197 26.44 -22.39 18.58
C ALA A 197 25.41 -22.23 19.72
N ILE A 198 25.57 -23.02 20.79
CA ILE A 198 24.60 -23.18 21.88
C ILE A 198 24.39 -21.90 22.72
N TYR A 199 25.35 -20.96 22.75
CA TYR A 199 25.29 -19.84 23.72
C TYR A 199 25.99 -18.52 23.29
N LYS A 200 26.59 -18.39 22.09
CA LYS A 200 27.37 -17.18 21.74
C LYS A 200 26.95 -16.41 20.49
N ASP A 201 26.10 -16.98 19.62
CA ASP A 201 25.58 -16.25 18.45
C ASP A 201 24.22 -15.60 18.75
N LEU A 202 24.18 -14.79 19.82
CA LEU A 202 23.01 -13.93 20.09
C LEU A 202 22.87 -12.79 19.06
N PHE A 203 23.90 -12.56 18.24
CA PHE A 203 23.88 -11.58 17.16
C PHE A 203 24.51 -12.17 15.90
N PRO A 204 23.72 -12.67 14.93
CA PRO A 204 24.28 -12.99 13.63
C PRO A 204 24.92 -11.72 13.05
N LYS A 205 26.25 -11.75 12.83
CA LYS A 205 27.03 -10.63 12.29
C LYS A 205 26.49 -10.11 10.93
N ASN A 206 25.64 -10.89 10.27
CA ASN A 206 25.06 -10.59 8.96
C ASN A 206 23.70 -9.88 9.02
N GLN A 207 23.11 -9.67 10.20
CA GLN A 207 21.97 -8.76 10.31
C GLN A 207 22.50 -7.33 10.37
N LYS A 208 22.61 -6.67 9.20
CA LYS A 208 22.59 -5.20 9.12
C LYS A 208 21.36 -4.73 9.89
N ARG A 209 21.55 -4.32 11.15
CA ARG A 209 20.49 -3.66 11.91
C ARG A 209 20.14 -2.42 11.09
N GLN A 210 18.94 -2.41 10.54
CA GLN A 210 18.35 -1.17 10.06
C GLN A 210 18.48 -0.17 11.21
N PRO A 211 18.91 1.07 10.97
CA PRO A 211 18.89 2.08 12.02
C PRO A 211 17.49 2.05 12.61
N GLY A 212 17.41 1.91 13.93
CA GLY A 212 16.13 1.80 14.62
C GLY A 212 15.28 3.05 14.48
N ASP A 213 15.82 4.10 13.86
CA ASP A 213 15.23 5.42 13.76
C ASP A 213 14.08 5.46 12.76
N LEU A 214 13.05 6.18 13.16
CA LEU A 214 11.85 6.37 12.37
C LEU A 214 12.06 7.54 11.39
N PRO A 215 11.61 7.44 10.13
CA PRO A 215 11.59 8.55 9.19
C PRO A 215 10.91 9.79 9.78
N ALA A 216 11.45 10.98 9.51
CA ALA A 216 10.98 12.25 10.08
C ALA A 216 9.46 12.45 9.88
N ASP A 217 8.94 12.13 8.70
CA ASP A 217 7.52 12.27 8.34
C ASP A 217 6.56 11.43 9.19
N LEU A 218 7.06 10.37 9.82
CA LEU A 218 6.30 9.45 10.66
C LEU A 218 6.50 9.72 12.16
N GLN A 219 7.50 10.53 12.54
CA GLN A 219 7.73 10.89 13.95
C GLN A 219 6.53 11.60 14.57
N ARG A 220 5.77 12.36 13.76
CA ARG A 220 4.51 12.97 14.21
C ARG A 220 3.48 11.97 14.74
N LEU A 221 3.49 10.71 14.30
CA LEU A 221 2.61 9.66 14.84
C LEU A 221 2.92 9.33 16.31
N LEU A 222 4.16 9.53 16.76
CA LEU A 222 4.54 9.29 18.16
C LEU A 222 3.76 10.22 19.10
N SER A 223 3.47 11.46 18.67
CA SER A 223 2.67 12.42 19.44
C SER A 223 1.23 11.94 19.70
N LEU A 224 0.72 11.03 18.86
CA LEU A 224 -0.62 10.44 18.99
C LEU A 224 -0.61 9.11 19.78
N GLY A 225 0.52 8.76 20.40
CA GLY A 225 0.67 7.55 21.22
C GLY A 225 1.03 6.28 20.43
N PHE A 226 1.45 6.40 19.16
CA PHE A 226 1.96 5.26 18.43
C PHE A 226 3.33 4.85 18.95
N ARG A 227 3.54 3.55 19.17
CA ARG A 227 4.86 3.00 19.49
C ARG A 227 5.65 2.79 18.20
N GLN A 228 6.96 3.01 18.24
CA GLN A 228 7.85 2.86 17.08
C GLN A 228 7.74 1.49 16.39
N PHE A 229 7.71 0.39 17.16
CA PHE A 229 7.50 -0.97 16.64
C PHE A 229 6.17 -1.14 15.90
N LEU A 230 5.11 -0.48 16.38
CA LEU A 230 3.81 -0.50 15.71
C LEU A 230 3.88 0.26 14.39
N ILE A 231 4.59 1.38 14.33
CA ILE A 231 4.78 2.15 13.09
C ILE A 231 5.54 1.31 12.05
N PHE A 232 6.60 0.61 12.44
CA PHE A 232 7.30 -0.31 11.54
C PHE A 232 6.41 -1.45 11.04
N LYS A 233 5.55 -1.99 11.92
CA LYS A 233 4.54 -2.98 11.51
C LYS A 233 3.55 -2.38 10.50
N LEU A 234 3.08 -1.17 10.74
CA LEU A 234 2.17 -0.45 9.83
C LEU A 234 2.83 -0.12 8.49
N MET A 235 4.14 0.19 8.46
CA MET A 235 4.88 0.36 7.21
C MET A 235 4.89 -0.93 6.39
N ARG A 236 5.09 -2.09 7.05
CA ARG A 236 5.01 -3.40 6.39
C ARG A 236 3.60 -3.69 5.89
N GLU A 237 2.58 -3.41 6.69
CA GLU A 237 1.16 -3.55 6.29
C GLU A 237 0.83 -2.63 5.09
N ALA A 238 1.29 -1.38 5.08
CA ALA A 238 1.12 -0.45 3.96
C ALA A 238 1.80 -0.95 2.68
N LYS A 239 3.03 -1.48 2.81
CA LYS A 239 3.77 -2.07 1.68
C LYS A 239 3.05 -3.28 1.08
N ALA A 240 2.39 -4.10 1.91
CA ALA A 240 1.57 -5.21 1.44
C ALA A 240 0.36 -4.75 0.61
N HIS A 241 -0.13 -3.53 0.86
CA HIS A 241 -1.20 -2.88 0.10
C HIS A 241 -0.68 -1.95 -1.01
N ALA A 242 0.60 -2.04 -1.38
CA ALA A 242 1.26 -1.20 -2.39
C ALA A 242 1.16 0.32 -2.11
N LYS A 243 1.14 0.72 -0.83
CA LYS A 243 1.06 2.11 -0.38
C LYS A 243 2.25 2.50 0.50
N LEU A 244 2.58 3.79 0.47
CA LEU A 244 3.54 4.38 1.40
C LEU A 244 2.81 4.93 2.62
N LEU A 245 3.25 4.54 3.82
CA LEU A 245 2.65 5.02 5.06
C LEU A 245 2.82 6.53 5.23
N SER A 246 3.93 7.10 4.75
CA SER A 246 4.19 8.55 4.75
C SER A 246 3.05 9.32 4.08
N ASP A 247 2.67 8.90 2.88
CA ASP A 247 1.73 9.61 2.02
C ASP A 247 0.31 9.52 2.58
N VAL A 248 -0.06 8.35 3.10
CA VAL A 248 -1.34 8.13 3.79
C VAL A 248 -1.47 9.06 4.99
N VAL A 249 -0.41 9.14 5.81
CA VAL A 249 -0.41 9.98 7.00
C VAL A 249 -0.39 11.46 6.65
N GLU A 250 0.34 11.87 5.61
CA GLU A 250 0.34 13.26 5.13
C GLU A 250 -1.03 13.68 4.61
N ALA A 251 -1.69 12.82 3.83
CA ALA A 251 -2.99 13.13 3.23
C ALA A 251 -4.12 13.19 4.27
N THR A 252 -4.04 12.36 5.32
CA THR A 252 -5.12 12.18 6.30
C THR A 252 -4.78 12.74 7.68
N TRP A 253 -3.70 13.51 7.82
CA TRP A 253 -3.18 13.95 9.13
C TRP A 253 -4.23 14.61 10.01
N GLU A 254 -5.02 15.53 9.45
CA GLU A 254 -6.05 16.27 10.19
C GLU A 254 -7.15 15.33 10.72
N HIS A 255 -7.61 14.40 9.88
CA HIS A 255 -8.63 13.42 10.25
C HIS A 255 -8.08 12.40 11.26
N LEU A 256 -6.81 12.03 11.11
CA LEU A 256 -6.13 11.09 11.98
C LEU A 256 -5.87 11.68 13.37
N ARG A 257 -5.55 12.97 13.47
CA ARG A 257 -5.39 13.70 14.74
C ARG A 257 -6.70 13.82 15.52
N ASN A 258 -7.83 13.97 14.82
CA ASN A 258 -9.14 14.13 15.43
C ASN A 258 -9.86 12.79 15.68
N ALA A 259 -9.30 11.67 15.24
CA ALA A 259 -9.93 10.36 15.37
C ALA A 259 -9.91 9.87 16.82
N LYS A 260 -11.07 9.39 17.33
CA LYS A 260 -11.17 8.74 18.65
C LYS A 260 -10.28 7.49 18.78
N ARG A 261 -10.00 6.81 17.66
CA ARG A 261 -9.18 5.58 17.58
C ARG A 261 -8.23 5.62 16.38
N PRO A 262 -7.08 6.32 16.50
CA PRO A 262 -6.22 6.60 15.35
C PRO A 262 -5.57 5.34 14.75
N ILE A 263 -5.24 4.34 15.57
CA ILE A 263 -4.63 3.08 15.09
C ILE A 263 -5.61 2.29 14.20
N SER A 264 -6.85 2.13 14.65
CA SER A 264 -7.89 1.42 13.91
C SER A 264 -8.27 2.17 12.63
N TYR A 265 -8.39 3.49 12.72
CA TYR A 265 -8.68 4.35 11.58
C TYR A 265 -7.59 4.25 10.50
N LEU A 266 -6.31 4.36 10.89
CA LEU A 266 -5.19 4.22 9.98
C LEU A 266 -5.16 2.84 9.30
N ARG A 267 -5.41 1.75 10.04
CA ARG A 267 -5.51 0.42 9.44
C ARG A 267 -6.66 0.29 8.45
N ALA A 268 -7.80 0.93 8.72
CA ALA A 268 -8.91 0.96 7.76
C ALA A 268 -8.53 1.72 6.48
N LEU A 269 -7.83 2.85 6.61
CA LEU A 269 -7.31 3.61 5.46
C LEU A 269 -6.31 2.80 4.62
N LEU A 270 -5.43 2.03 5.26
CA LEU A 270 -4.50 1.15 4.55
C LEU A 270 -5.20 0.09 3.70
N ARG A 271 -6.36 -0.41 4.15
CA ARG A 271 -7.18 -1.40 3.40
C ARG A 271 -8.09 -0.78 2.34
N SER A 272 -8.36 0.52 2.41
CA SER A 272 -9.21 1.19 1.43
C SER A 272 -8.59 1.14 0.02
N PRO A 273 -9.37 1.28 -1.07
CA PRO A 273 -8.83 1.30 -2.43
C PRO A 273 -8.22 2.66 -2.83
N VAL A 274 -8.24 3.66 -1.94
CA VAL A 274 -7.84 5.04 -2.26
C VAL A 274 -6.32 5.16 -2.45
N ASP A 275 -5.90 5.77 -3.57
CA ASP A 275 -4.49 6.11 -3.84
C ASP A 275 -4.13 7.48 -3.24
N PHE A 276 -3.54 7.46 -2.04
CA PHE A 276 -3.06 8.66 -1.35
C PHE A 276 -1.79 9.24 -2.00
N GLY A 277 -0.99 8.43 -2.69
CA GLY A 277 0.22 8.89 -3.36
C GLY A 277 -0.11 9.82 -4.54
N HIS A 278 -1.19 9.55 -5.27
CA HIS A 278 -1.70 10.47 -6.28
C HIS A 278 -2.18 11.80 -5.66
N GLN A 279 -2.90 11.75 -4.54
CA GLN A 279 -3.40 12.96 -3.86
C GLN A 279 -2.26 13.86 -3.37
N ILE A 280 -1.21 13.29 -2.78
CA ILE A 280 -0.04 14.06 -2.32
C ILE A 280 0.71 14.66 -3.50
N ARG A 281 0.94 13.89 -4.57
CA ARG A 281 1.60 14.40 -5.79
C ARG A 281 0.83 15.58 -6.40
N ALA A 282 -0.49 15.48 -6.50
CA ALA A 282 -1.32 16.56 -7.01
C ALA A 282 -1.24 17.82 -6.11
N LYS A 283 -1.29 17.65 -4.79
CA LYS A 283 -1.14 18.77 -3.84
C LYS A 283 0.22 19.45 -3.94
N ARG A 284 1.31 18.68 -3.99
CA ARG A 284 2.67 19.22 -4.10
C ARG A 284 2.88 19.98 -5.41
N LEU A 285 2.44 19.40 -6.52
CA LEU A 285 2.53 20.03 -7.84
C LEU A 285 1.71 21.32 -7.92
N ALA A 286 0.52 21.37 -7.30
CA ALA A 286 -0.25 22.61 -7.19
C ALA A 286 0.48 23.68 -6.35
N ALA A 287 1.10 23.29 -5.24
CA ALA A 287 1.88 24.20 -4.40
C ALA A 287 3.13 24.74 -5.11
N GLU A 288 3.84 23.90 -5.86
CA GLU A 288 4.98 24.29 -6.69
C GLU A 288 4.57 25.31 -7.75
N ARG A 289 3.49 25.06 -8.49
CA ARG A 289 2.95 26.03 -9.47
C ARG A 289 2.64 27.39 -8.83
N LEU A 290 1.99 27.38 -7.68
CA LEU A 290 1.64 28.61 -6.96
C LEU A 290 2.91 29.33 -6.44
N ALA A 291 3.93 28.58 -6.02
CA ALA A 291 5.22 29.13 -5.60
C ALA A 291 5.97 29.73 -6.79
N GLU A 292 5.97 29.08 -7.94
CA GLU A 292 6.56 29.61 -9.18
C GLU A 292 5.86 30.88 -9.64
N GLU A 293 4.52 30.91 -9.63
CA GLU A 293 3.74 32.10 -9.99
C GLU A 293 4.05 33.27 -9.06
N LYS A 294 4.12 33.01 -7.74
CA LYS A 294 4.52 34.03 -6.75
C LYS A 294 5.96 34.50 -6.95
N ALA A 295 6.89 33.59 -7.22
CA ALA A 295 8.28 33.94 -7.47
C ALA A 295 8.42 34.79 -8.75
N ARG A 296 7.68 34.46 -9.81
CA ARG A 296 7.63 35.25 -11.05
C ARG A 296 7.05 36.64 -10.79
N ALA A 297 5.92 36.74 -10.09
CA ALA A 297 5.32 38.02 -9.72
C ALA A 297 6.30 38.88 -8.90
N ALA A 298 6.92 38.30 -7.87
CA ALA A 298 7.92 39.00 -7.05
C ALA A 298 9.14 39.46 -7.85
N SER A 299 9.58 38.67 -8.84
CA SER A 299 10.70 39.05 -9.71
C SER A 299 10.34 40.23 -10.62
N ILE A 300 9.13 40.24 -11.18
CA ILE A 300 8.59 41.33 -11.99
C ILE A 300 8.53 42.60 -11.13
N ASP A 301 7.93 42.52 -9.94
CA ASP A 301 7.81 43.66 -9.03
C ASP A 301 9.18 44.23 -8.62
N ALA A 302 10.16 43.35 -8.31
CA ALA A 302 11.51 43.76 -7.98
C ALA A 302 12.20 44.51 -9.14
N THR A 303 12.07 44.02 -10.38
CA THR A 303 12.65 44.71 -11.55
C THR A 303 12.00 46.06 -11.81
N ILE A 304 10.69 46.19 -11.58
CA ILE A 304 9.98 47.46 -11.79
C ILE A 304 10.38 48.48 -10.73
N LEU A 305 10.53 48.08 -9.46
CA LEU A 305 11.03 48.94 -8.40
C LEU A 305 12.43 49.47 -8.70
N GLN A 306 13.31 48.65 -9.29
CA GLN A 306 14.63 49.11 -9.74
C GLN A 306 14.55 50.11 -10.90
N CYS A 307 13.51 50.03 -11.72
CA CYS A 307 13.30 50.91 -12.86
C CYS A 307 12.42 52.14 -12.53
N ALA A 308 11.98 52.29 -11.28
CA ALA A 308 11.10 53.37 -10.85
C ALA A 308 11.73 54.74 -11.07
N GLY A 309 10.97 55.68 -11.65
CA GLY A 309 11.45 57.03 -11.97
C GLY A 309 12.40 57.11 -13.18
N HIS A 310 12.75 55.98 -13.81
CA HIS A 310 13.57 55.98 -15.02
C HIS A 310 12.73 56.13 -16.29
N THR A 311 13.38 56.62 -17.34
CA THR A 311 12.81 56.75 -18.68
C THR A 311 13.55 55.84 -19.64
N PHE A 312 12.78 55.16 -20.48
CA PHE A 312 13.24 54.20 -21.46
C PHE A 312 12.75 54.59 -22.85
N ILE A 313 13.48 54.16 -23.86
CA ILE A 313 13.11 54.35 -25.26
C ILE A 313 13.05 52.99 -25.96
N ASP A 314 12.09 52.85 -26.86
CA ASP A 314 12.02 51.70 -27.75
C ASP A 314 13.24 51.69 -28.71
N SER A 315 13.70 50.51 -29.09
CA SER A 315 14.73 50.25 -30.10
C SER A 315 14.52 51.05 -31.40
N ALA A 316 13.27 51.25 -31.82
CA ALA A 316 12.91 52.02 -33.01
C ALA A 316 12.89 53.55 -32.79
N SER A 317 13.11 54.03 -31.56
CA SER A 317 13.04 55.46 -31.17
C SER A 317 11.71 56.13 -31.56
N THR A 318 10.62 55.37 -31.51
CA THR A 318 9.23 55.80 -31.82
C THR A 318 8.37 56.00 -30.58
N ARG A 319 8.75 55.38 -29.46
CA ARG A 319 8.03 55.43 -28.19
C ARG A 319 8.99 55.79 -27.05
N LEU A 320 8.56 56.74 -26.23
CA LEU A 320 9.20 57.08 -24.96
C LEU A 320 8.35 56.52 -23.82
N ILE A 321 8.98 55.81 -22.90
CA ILE A 321 8.32 55.10 -21.81
C ILE A 321 8.88 55.64 -20.49
N THR A 322 8.05 56.23 -19.66
CA THR A 322 8.45 56.77 -18.35
C THR A 322 7.72 56.00 -17.25
N ILE A 323 8.47 55.48 -16.28
CA ILE A 323 7.90 54.79 -15.13
C ILE A 323 7.74 55.80 -13.99
N SER A 324 6.56 55.81 -13.36
CA SER A 324 6.29 56.60 -12.16
C SER A 324 7.34 56.34 -11.08
N SER A 325 7.67 57.36 -10.28
CA SER A 325 8.58 57.20 -9.13
C SER A 325 8.01 56.24 -8.07
N ALA A 326 6.69 56.07 -8.02
CA ALA A 326 6.01 55.13 -7.14
C ALA A 326 5.84 53.72 -7.74
N ALA A 327 6.36 53.47 -8.96
CA ALA A 327 6.27 52.18 -9.67
C ALA A 327 4.83 51.66 -9.92
N ASP A 328 3.82 52.51 -9.75
CA ASP A 328 2.40 52.17 -9.85
C ASP A 328 1.81 52.34 -11.26
N SER A 329 2.47 53.14 -12.09
CA SER A 329 1.99 53.51 -13.41
C SER A 329 3.13 53.72 -14.40
N ILE A 330 2.82 53.44 -15.68
CA ILE A 330 3.72 53.68 -16.79
C ILE A 330 3.08 54.68 -17.76
N MET A 331 3.87 55.66 -18.20
CA MET A 331 3.50 56.62 -19.22
C MET A 331 4.18 56.24 -20.52
N VAL A 332 3.40 56.03 -21.58
CA VAL A 332 3.92 55.74 -22.93
C VAL A 332 3.56 56.89 -23.85
N HIS A 333 4.55 57.54 -24.45
CA HIS A 333 4.37 58.60 -25.44
C HIS A 333 4.86 58.12 -26.81
N HIS A 334 3.94 58.00 -27.76
CA HIS A 334 4.28 57.73 -29.16
C HIS A 334 4.57 59.04 -29.91
N CYS A 335 5.57 59.06 -30.80
CA CYS A 335 6.00 60.29 -31.48
C CYS A 335 4.96 60.91 -32.44
N GLN A 336 3.93 60.16 -32.81
CA GLN A 336 2.80 60.62 -33.62
C GLN A 336 1.60 61.06 -32.77
N GLU A 337 1.60 60.75 -31.47
CA GLU A 337 0.48 61.05 -30.59
C GLU A 337 0.67 62.41 -29.92
N ALA A 338 -0.39 63.21 -29.92
CA ALA A 338 -0.37 64.52 -29.30
C ALA A 338 -0.31 64.44 -27.76
N ARG A 339 -0.70 63.33 -27.13
CA ARG A 339 -0.73 63.17 -25.66
C ARG A 339 -0.16 61.81 -25.26
N PRO A 340 0.59 61.72 -24.15
CA PRO A 340 1.03 60.44 -23.59
C PRO A 340 -0.15 59.65 -23.02
N ARG A 341 -0.07 58.32 -23.12
CA ARG A 341 -1.03 57.39 -22.51
C ARG A 341 -0.49 56.90 -21.18
N VAL A 342 -1.35 56.79 -20.17
CA VAL A 342 -1.01 56.24 -18.86
C VAL A 342 -1.65 54.87 -18.71
N ALA A 343 -0.87 53.86 -18.33
CA ALA A 343 -1.37 52.55 -17.96
C ALA A 343 -1.07 52.27 -16.48
N THR A 344 -2.10 51.85 -15.73
CA THR A 344 -2.06 51.57 -14.28
C THR A 344 -2.34 50.09 -13.95
N GLY A 345 -2.56 49.24 -14.97
CA GLY A 345 -2.94 47.83 -14.82
C GLY A 345 -1.80 46.82 -15.11
N GLN A 346 -2.11 45.73 -15.82
CA GLN A 346 -1.19 44.64 -16.21
C GLN A 346 -0.07 45.05 -17.20
N TRP A 347 0.57 46.21 -17.01
CA TRP A 347 1.67 46.70 -17.85
C TRP A 347 3.03 46.14 -17.41
N ALA A 348 3.16 45.85 -16.11
CA ALA A 348 4.35 45.36 -15.42
C ALA A 348 5.04 44.19 -16.15
N ALA A 349 4.30 43.10 -16.36
CA ALA A 349 4.83 41.88 -17.00
C ALA A 349 5.28 42.11 -18.45
N ALA A 350 4.48 42.86 -19.22
CA ALA A 350 4.78 43.18 -20.61
C ALA A 350 6.02 44.08 -20.73
N PHE A 351 6.16 45.08 -19.85
CA PHE A 351 7.33 45.95 -19.81
C PHE A 351 8.61 45.17 -19.47
N VAL A 352 8.57 44.32 -18.43
CA VAL A 352 9.75 43.51 -18.03
C VAL A 352 10.14 42.53 -19.14
N THR A 353 9.16 41.98 -19.87
CA THR A 353 9.42 41.13 -21.03
C THR A 353 10.11 41.90 -22.15
N ALA A 354 9.63 43.11 -22.48
CA ALA A 354 10.25 43.98 -23.48
C ALA A 354 11.65 44.47 -23.07
N LEU A 355 11.87 44.71 -21.77
CA LEU A 355 13.17 45.08 -21.21
C LEU A 355 14.17 43.92 -21.30
N ASN A 356 13.76 42.69 -20.98
CA ASN A 356 14.58 41.49 -21.09
C ASN A 356 14.88 41.14 -22.57
N ALA A 357 13.93 41.36 -23.47
CA ALA A 357 14.10 41.18 -24.91
C ALA A 357 14.98 42.27 -25.55
N ARG A 358 15.39 43.31 -24.78
CA ARG A 358 16.13 44.49 -25.24
C ARG A 358 15.41 45.30 -26.32
N GLU A 359 14.09 45.17 -26.40
CA GLU A 359 13.25 46.04 -27.23
C GLU A 359 13.17 47.45 -26.62
N VAL A 360 13.34 47.55 -25.29
CA VAL A 360 13.29 48.79 -24.53
C VAL A 360 14.61 48.97 -23.78
N VAL A 361 15.26 50.12 -23.98
CA VAL A 361 16.60 50.43 -23.44
C VAL A 361 16.52 51.72 -22.61
N PRO A 362 17.29 51.86 -21.50
CA PRO A 362 17.36 53.10 -20.75
C PRO A 362 17.70 54.29 -21.66
N ALA A 363 16.90 55.36 -21.61
CA ALA A 363 17.04 56.50 -22.51
C ALA A 363 18.15 57.44 -22.04
N THR A 364 19.10 57.75 -22.92
CA THR A 364 20.11 58.79 -22.67
C THR A 364 19.47 60.17 -22.84
N SER A 365 19.97 61.19 -22.11
CA SER A 365 19.46 62.57 -22.18
C SER A 365 19.37 63.12 -23.62
N GLY A 366 20.33 62.80 -24.49
CA GLY A 366 20.29 63.15 -25.92
C GLY A 366 19.13 62.51 -26.68
N GLN A 367 18.87 61.22 -26.46
CA GLN A 367 17.77 60.49 -27.10
C GLN A 367 16.40 61.04 -26.69
N ILE A 368 16.26 61.49 -25.44
CA ILE A 368 15.04 62.14 -24.94
C ILE A 368 14.82 63.47 -25.67
N GLN A 369 15.88 64.26 -25.90
CA GLN A 369 15.78 65.52 -26.64
C GLN A 369 15.44 65.31 -28.12
N ASP A 370 16.11 64.35 -28.77
CA ASP A 370 15.85 63.99 -30.17
C ASP A 370 14.40 63.52 -30.37
N PHE A 371 13.89 62.73 -29.42
CA PHE A 371 12.51 62.29 -29.42
C PHE A 371 11.52 63.46 -29.32
N ARG A 372 11.79 64.45 -28.43
CA ARG A 372 10.96 65.65 -28.28
C ARG A 372 10.96 66.50 -29.56
N LEU A 373 12.11 66.67 -30.20
CA LEU A 373 12.24 67.37 -31.49
C LEU A 373 11.43 66.65 -32.59
N LYS A 374 11.47 65.32 -32.63
CA LYS A 374 10.70 64.49 -33.57
C LYS A 374 9.18 64.64 -33.35
N CYS A 375 8.72 64.69 -32.10
CA CYS A 375 7.31 64.93 -31.77
C CYS A 375 6.84 66.32 -32.25
N ASN A 376 7.66 67.36 -32.07
CA ASN A 376 7.33 68.71 -32.48
C ASN A 376 7.27 68.86 -34.01
N ARG A 377 8.20 68.23 -34.74
CA ARG A 377 8.21 68.25 -36.20
C ARG A 377 6.94 67.64 -36.80
N ASN A 378 6.47 66.51 -36.26
CA ASN A 378 5.24 65.86 -36.70
C ASN A 378 3.97 66.67 -36.38
N ARG A 379 3.93 67.40 -35.24
CA ARG A 379 2.81 68.29 -34.91
C ARG A 379 2.63 69.41 -35.95
N HIS A 380 3.73 69.94 -36.49
CA HIS A 380 3.67 70.95 -37.54
C HIS A 380 3.31 70.40 -38.93
N THR A 381 3.56 69.11 -39.20
CA THR A 381 3.18 68.50 -40.49
C THR A 381 1.69 68.17 -40.56
N VAL A 382 1.06 67.80 -39.43
CA VAL A 382 -0.38 67.50 -39.36
C VAL A 382 -1.26 68.76 -39.37
N GLN A 383 -0.73 69.91 -38.96
CA GLN A 383 -1.46 71.20 -39.02
C GLN A 383 -1.43 71.87 -40.41
N SER A 384 -0.61 71.40 -41.36
CA SER A 384 -0.47 72.04 -42.68
C SER A 384 -1.36 71.43 -43.78
N THR A 385 -2.25 70.50 -43.45
CA THR A 385 -3.27 69.97 -44.36
C THR A 385 -4.66 70.11 -43.76
N THR A 386 -5.17 71.34 -43.66
CA THR A 386 -6.62 71.62 -43.63
C THR A 386 -6.87 73.11 -43.86
N THR A 387 -6.71 73.55 -45.11
CA THR A 387 -7.44 74.72 -45.63
C THR A 387 -8.01 74.34 -46.98
N THR A 388 -9.22 73.78 -46.95
CA THR A 388 -10.23 73.90 -48.00
C THR A 388 -11.56 73.53 -47.36
N ILE A 389 -12.32 74.56 -47.02
CA ILE A 389 -13.74 74.49 -46.72
C ILE A 389 -14.44 74.10 -48.03
N PRO A 390 -15.35 73.12 -48.03
CA PRO A 390 -16.57 73.26 -48.79
C PRO A 390 -17.75 73.33 -47.83
N GLU A 391 -18.55 74.36 -48.06
CA GLU A 391 -19.90 74.54 -47.57
C GLU A 391 -20.74 73.28 -47.80
N HIS A 392 -21.14 72.63 -46.70
CA HIS A 392 -22.45 72.00 -46.48
C HIS A 392 -22.34 71.13 -45.21
N ALA A 393 -22.48 71.77 -44.06
CA ALA A 393 -22.62 71.08 -42.78
C ALA A 393 -24.05 70.54 -42.63
N MET A 394 -24.33 69.40 -43.25
CA MET A 394 -25.40 68.52 -42.76
C MET A 394 -24.94 67.90 -41.44
N PRO A 395 -25.80 67.85 -40.39
CA PRO A 395 -25.46 67.15 -39.17
C PRO A 395 -25.24 65.67 -39.51
N ARG A 396 -24.03 65.15 -39.23
CA ARG A 396 -23.73 63.72 -39.37
C ARG A 396 -24.71 62.95 -38.49
N THR A 397 -25.73 62.38 -39.11
CA THR A 397 -26.61 61.39 -38.52
C THR A 397 -25.75 60.22 -38.08
N ARG A 398 -25.52 60.12 -36.76
CA ARG A 398 -25.08 58.88 -36.12
C ARG A 398 -26.05 57.81 -36.59
N THR A 399 -25.57 56.88 -37.42
CA THR A 399 -26.39 55.76 -37.89
C THR A 399 -26.93 55.03 -36.66
N SER A 400 -28.25 54.84 -36.58
CA SER A 400 -28.89 54.22 -35.39
C SER A 400 -28.22 52.91 -35.02
N THR A 401 -27.71 52.19 -36.03
CA THR A 401 -26.92 50.97 -35.94
C THR A 401 -25.72 51.04 -34.96
N ILE A 402 -25.03 52.18 -34.86
CA ILE A 402 -23.91 52.34 -33.92
C ILE A 402 -24.41 52.55 -32.49
N ASN A 403 -25.53 53.28 -32.35
CA ASN A 403 -26.15 53.52 -31.05
C ASN A 403 -26.77 52.24 -30.50
N ASP A 404 -27.38 51.44 -31.36
CA ASP A 404 -27.97 50.14 -31.04
C ASP A 404 -26.87 49.18 -30.58
N ARG A 405 -25.74 49.10 -31.32
CA ARG A 405 -24.58 48.26 -30.94
C ARG A 405 -23.90 48.70 -29.64
N LEU A 406 -23.84 50.00 -29.37
CA LEU A 406 -23.35 50.54 -28.09
C LEU A 406 -24.31 50.23 -26.93
N SER A 407 -25.61 50.24 -27.18
CA SER A 407 -26.62 49.89 -26.18
C SER A 407 -26.57 48.40 -25.84
N GLU A 408 -26.31 47.55 -26.83
CA GLU A 408 -26.17 46.10 -26.70
C GLU A 408 -24.91 45.73 -25.92
N MET A 409 -23.76 46.33 -26.23
CA MET A 409 -22.54 46.18 -25.42
C MET A 409 -22.73 46.65 -23.98
N LYS A 410 -23.44 47.76 -23.75
CA LYS A 410 -23.76 48.23 -22.39
C LYS A 410 -24.67 47.26 -21.64
N LYS A 411 -25.63 46.60 -22.31
CA LYS A 411 -26.47 45.56 -21.72
C LYS A 411 -25.65 44.33 -21.34
N MET A 412 -24.78 43.88 -22.25
CA MET A 412 -23.91 42.72 -22.04
C MET A 412 -22.95 42.94 -20.86
N LEU A 413 -22.33 44.12 -20.76
CA LEU A 413 -21.46 44.50 -19.64
C LEU A 413 -22.19 44.58 -18.31
N ARG A 414 -23.44 45.04 -18.29
CA ARG A 414 -24.25 45.04 -17.05
C ARG A 414 -24.65 43.63 -16.63
N ALA A 415 -24.97 42.76 -17.59
CA ALA A 415 -25.30 41.37 -17.30
C ALA A 415 -24.10 40.60 -16.72
N THR A 416 -22.91 40.81 -17.28
CA THR A 416 -21.67 40.19 -16.77
C THR A 416 -21.23 40.76 -15.42
N CYS A 417 -21.36 42.07 -15.18
CA CYS A 417 -21.11 42.65 -13.86
C CYS A 417 -22.14 42.22 -12.80
N ALA A 418 -23.36 41.83 -13.21
CA ALA A 418 -24.40 41.29 -12.33
C ALA A 418 -24.34 39.76 -12.14
N GLY A 419 -23.35 39.08 -12.74
CA GLY A 419 -23.14 37.64 -12.59
C GLY A 419 -24.15 36.75 -13.33
N VAL A 420 -24.89 37.28 -14.31
CA VAL A 420 -25.86 36.51 -15.10
C VAL A 420 -25.24 36.13 -16.45
N SER A 421 -25.00 34.83 -16.66
CA SER A 421 -24.54 34.29 -17.94
C SER A 421 -25.71 34.21 -18.93
N LEU A 422 -25.62 34.91 -20.07
CA LEU A 422 -26.56 34.78 -21.18
C LEU A 422 -26.03 33.72 -22.16
N GLU A 423 -26.30 32.45 -21.85
CA GLU A 423 -26.26 31.38 -22.84
C GLU A 423 -27.68 31.07 -23.32
N ASN A 424 -27.78 30.78 -24.63
CA ASN A 424 -28.92 30.26 -25.40
C ASN A 424 -29.89 31.26 -26.04
N ARG A 425 -29.67 31.51 -27.35
CA ARG A 425 -30.75 31.64 -28.34
C ARG A 425 -30.26 31.44 -29.78
N GLU A 426 -29.90 30.21 -30.13
CA GLU A 426 -30.01 29.71 -31.51
C GLU A 426 -30.86 28.44 -31.46
N ASP A 427 -32.18 28.63 -31.50
CA ASP A 427 -33.10 27.62 -32.01
C ASP A 427 -34.44 28.29 -32.32
N ARG A 428 -35.00 27.90 -33.47
CA ARG A 428 -36.29 28.27 -34.07
C ARG A 428 -36.30 29.49 -35.00
N PHE A 429 -36.13 29.21 -36.29
CA PHE A 429 -37.01 29.54 -37.43
C PHE A 429 -36.45 28.76 -38.64
N GLY A 430 -37.17 27.95 -39.42
CA GLY A 430 -38.61 27.70 -39.49
C GLY A 430 -38.94 26.44 -40.31
N GLU A 431 -40.17 25.99 -40.14
CA GLU A 431 -40.88 25.05 -41.01
C GLU A 431 -41.20 25.66 -42.37
N GLY A 432 -41.26 24.80 -43.40
CA GLY A 432 -42.16 24.98 -44.54
C GLY A 432 -41.49 25.02 -45.91
N SER A 433 -41.36 23.87 -46.58
CA SER A 433 -42.05 23.66 -47.86
C SER A 433 -41.92 22.21 -48.32
N GLU A 434 -43.07 21.67 -48.71
CA GLU A 434 -43.34 20.39 -49.31
C GLU A 434 -42.50 20.13 -50.58
N HIS A 435 -42.06 18.89 -50.79
CA HIS A 435 -42.36 18.18 -52.03
C HIS A 435 -42.13 16.66 -51.92
N SER A 436 -43.19 15.93 -52.22
CA SER A 436 -43.23 14.52 -52.58
C SER A 436 -42.23 14.15 -53.68
N LEU A 437 -41.59 12.99 -53.56
CA LEU A 437 -41.90 11.78 -54.35
C LEU A 437 -40.95 10.63 -53.96
N PRO A 438 -41.39 9.36 -54.09
CA PRO A 438 -40.62 8.18 -53.73
C PRO A 438 -39.79 7.66 -54.92
N VAL A 439 -39.04 6.58 -54.69
CA VAL A 439 -38.71 5.47 -55.61
C VAL A 439 -37.22 5.09 -55.62
N ASN A 440 -37.01 3.86 -55.13
CA ASN A 440 -36.06 2.80 -55.50
C ASN A 440 -34.55 3.04 -55.60
N GLY A 441 -33.85 2.13 -54.93
CA GLY A 441 -32.43 1.79 -55.07
C GLY A 441 -32.05 0.80 -53.99
#